data_AF-A0A511YJQ8-F1
#
_entry.id   AF-A0A511YJQ8-F1
#
_cell.length_a   1.000
_cell.length_b   1.000
_cell.length_c   1.000
_cell.angle_alpha   90.00
_cell.angle_beta   90.00
_cell.angle_gamma   90.00
#
_symmetry.space_group_name_H-M   'P 1'
#
loop_
_entity.id
_entity.type
_entity.pdbx_description
1 polymer ?
#
loop_
_entity_poly.entity_id
_entity_poly.type
_entity_poly.pdbx_seq_one_letter_code
_entity_poly.pdbx_strand_id
1 'polypeptide(L)'
;MLNALDTEIGVGYIQNNSGIHPYLEDLKFQGSGKKQNLQLTLNSIHLILNERLQKALLEQQYKIELTDADFKDLKEENWDDLPATISFMAEIFSEGDQEKMILNGSTGKSAANLLGRFCSEKSQVRDLTKNIAKKEEAFYKNYTLAEIIHLPEARIGNIVRRPTLREYEIPFLAQSVLSADHQISVEDLFISVKNNRIVLRSRKLNKEVKPYLTNAHNYSNNTLPVYHFLCDLQSQDIRSGLYFNWGGLEHIYKFLPRVKYNNIVLSKAQWKITEKDLAFFI
;
A
#
# COMPACT_ATOMS: atom_id res chain seq x y z
N MET A 1 -13.63 -20.96 -3.60
CA MET A 1 -13.42 -19.61 -3.02
C MET A 1 -14.74 -18.98 -2.63
N LEU A 2 -15.69 -18.85 -3.56
CA LEU A 2 -16.98 -18.20 -3.34
C LEU A 2 -17.69 -18.66 -2.06
N ASN A 3 -17.87 -19.96 -1.85
CA ASN A 3 -18.49 -20.50 -0.63
C ASN A 3 -17.77 -20.10 0.67
N ALA A 4 -16.44 -19.94 0.64
CA ALA A 4 -15.68 -19.55 1.83
C ALA A 4 -15.89 -18.07 2.16
N LEU A 5 -16.02 -17.21 1.15
CA LEU A 5 -16.24 -15.77 1.29
C LEU A 5 -17.71 -15.39 1.41
N ASP A 6 -18.62 -16.37 1.24
CA ASP A 6 -20.04 -16.20 1.44
C ASP A 6 -20.35 -15.84 2.90
N THR A 7 -21.33 -14.97 3.09
CA THR A 7 -21.67 -14.41 4.41
C THR A 7 -22.64 -15.29 5.19
N GLU A 8 -23.39 -16.15 4.51
CA GLU A 8 -24.39 -17.04 5.10
C GLU A 8 -23.82 -18.43 5.35
N ILE A 9 -23.06 -18.97 4.40
CA ILE A 9 -22.54 -20.35 4.46
C ILE A 9 -21.02 -20.44 4.69
N GLY A 10 -20.32 -19.30 4.66
CA GLY A 10 -18.87 -19.20 4.77
C GLY A 10 -18.41 -18.44 6.01
N VAL A 11 -17.18 -17.93 5.95
CA VAL A 11 -16.58 -17.08 7.01
C VAL A 11 -16.69 -15.59 6.70
N GLY A 12 -17.20 -15.23 5.52
CA GLY A 12 -17.22 -13.86 5.02
C GLY A 12 -15.82 -13.26 4.78
N TYR A 13 -15.78 -12.02 4.28
CA TYR A 13 -14.55 -11.23 4.17
C TYR A 13 -14.86 -9.74 4.26
N ILE A 14 -14.14 -9.03 5.16
CA ILE A 14 -14.22 -7.58 5.41
C ILE A 14 -15.62 -7.03 5.13
N GLN A 15 -16.54 -7.30 6.05
CA GLN A 15 -17.82 -6.62 6.09
C GLN A 15 -17.61 -5.38 6.95
N ASN A 16 -17.55 -4.19 6.33
CA ASN A 16 -17.61 -2.97 7.12
C ASN A 16 -18.89 -3.04 7.96
N ASN A 17 -18.77 -2.79 9.27
CA ASN A 17 -19.87 -2.75 10.24
C ASN A 17 -20.97 -1.72 9.94
N SER A 18 -21.06 -1.18 8.72
CA SER A 18 -22.32 -0.67 8.18
C SER A 18 -23.34 -1.78 7.94
N GLY A 19 -22.92 -3.06 7.98
CA GLY A 19 -23.77 -4.24 8.12
C GLY A 19 -24.43 -4.37 9.49
N ILE A 20 -24.90 -3.25 10.05
CA ILE A 20 -25.99 -3.33 11.02
C ILE A 20 -27.15 -3.91 10.21
N HIS A 21 -27.51 -5.17 10.46
CA HIS A 21 -28.73 -5.76 9.89
C HIS A 21 -29.87 -4.74 10.06
N PRO A 22 -30.79 -4.52 9.10
CA PRO A 22 -31.86 -3.52 9.24
C PRO A 22 -32.59 -3.52 10.60
N TYR A 23 -32.63 -4.65 11.30
CA TYR A 23 -33.19 -4.81 12.65
C TYR A 23 -32.35 -4.24 13.80
N LEU A 24 -31.10 -3.83 13.54
CA LEU A 24 -30.15 -3.34 14.52
C LEU A 24 -29.84 -1.84 14.31
N GLU A 25 -30.41 -1.19 13.29
CA GLU A 25 -30.17 0.24 12.96
C GLU A 25 -30.56 1.18 14.11
N ASP A 26 -31.53 0.77 14.93
CA ASP A 26 -32.01 1.52 16.08
C ASP A 26 -31.14 1.35 17.35
N LEU A 27 -30.18 0.42 17.35
CA LEU A 27 -29.30 0.22 18.50
C LEU A 27 -28.19 1.27 18.51
N LYS A 28 -28.46 2.37 19.21
CA LYS A 28 -27.45 3.36 19.57
C LYS A 28 -26.49 2.75 20.59
N PHE A 29 -25.39 2.18 20.11
CA PHE A 29 -24.27 1.84 20.97
C PHE A 29 -23.68 3.14 21.52
N GLN A 30 -23.91 3.39 22.81
CA GLN A 30 -23.27 4.49 23.52
C GLN A 30 -21.76 4.23 23.50
N GLY A 31 -21.04 4.97 22.65
CA GLY A 31 -19.58 5.01 22.70
C GLY A 31 -19.15 5.38 24.10
N SER A 32 -18.53 4.45 24.81
CA SER A 32 -18.14 4.66 26.21
C SER A 32 -17.22 5.87 26.28
N GLY A 33 -17.64 6.94 26.95
CA GLY A 33 -16.87 8.14 27.23
C GLY A 33 -15.71 7.91 28.20
N LYS A 34 -14.92 6.86 27.98
CA LYS A 34 -13.66 6.65 28.70
C LYS A 34 -12.67 7.69 28.19
N LYS A 35 -12.02 8.41 29.12
CA LYS A 35 -10.83 9.21 28.81
C LYS A 35 -9.88 8.36 27.97
N GLN A 36 -9.68 8.74 26.72
CA GLN A 36 -8.81 8.01 25.82
C GLN A 36 -7.38 8.31 26.24
N ASN A 37 -6.70 7.32 26.82
CA ASN A 37 -5.27 7.40 27.03
C ASN A 37 -4.60 7.44 25.66
N LEU A 38 -3.72 8.42 25.44
CA LEU A 38 -2.89 8.44 24.25
C LEU A 38 -1.84 7.32 24.37
N GLN A 39 -1.98 6.27 23.58
CA GLN A 39 -0.96 5.25 23.43
C GLN A 39 -0.06 5.60 22.25
N LEU A 40 1.24 5.73 22.49
CA LEU A 40 2.24 6.01 21.47
C LEU A 40 3.14 4.80 21.31
N THR A 41 3.22 4.27 20.09
CA THR A 41 4.11 3.17 19.76
C THR A 41 5.40 3.73 19.16
N LEU A 42 6.52 3.47 19.84
CA LEU A 42 7.87 3.84 19.38
C LEU A 42 8.67 2.57 19.12
N ASN A 43 9.39 2.51 18.00
CA ASN A 43 10.34 1.45 17.68
C ASN A 43 11.77 2.00 17.82
N SER A 44 12.79 1.17 17.58
CA SER A 44 14.20 1.57 17.70
C SER A 44 14.57 2.76 16.80
N ILE A 45 14.00 2.86 15.59
CA ILE A 45 14.18 4.02 14.69
C ILE A 45 13.61 5.28 15.34
N HIS A 46 12.39 5.21 15.89
CA HIS A 46 11.77 6.37 16.54
C HIS A 46 12.55 6.82 17.79
N LEU A 47 13.25 5.92 18.49
CA LEU A 47 14.12 6.31 19.61
C LEU A 47 15.33 7.13 19.13
N ILE A 48 16.00 6.69 18.06
CA ILE A 48 17.10 7.44 17.43
C ILE A 48 16.59 8.80 16.94
N LEU A 49 15.44 8.82 16.24
CA LEU A 49 14.83 10.06 15.76
C LEU A 49 14.49 11.01 16.91
N ASN A 50 14.00 10.50 18.04
CA ASN A 50 13.70 11.32 19.21
C ASN A 50 14.95 11.95 19.81
N GLU A 51 16.06 11.20 19.91
CA GLU A 51 17.34 11.73 20.38
C GLU A 51 17.86 12.85 19.46
N ARG A 52 17.87 12.60 18.14
CA ARG A 52 18.29 13.61 17.15
C ARG A 52 17.39 14.83 17.16
N LEU A 53 16.08 14.63 17.33
CA LEU A 53 15.09 15.70 17.45
C LEU A 53 15.34 16.56 18.69
N GLN A 54 15.51 15.96 19.86
CA GLN A 54 15.79 16.67 21.12
C GLN A 54 17.05 17.53 20.99
N LYS A 55 18.14 16.96 20.44
CA LYS A 55 19.38 17.70 20.19
C LYS A 55 19.16 18.87 19.22
N ALA A 56 18.48 18.63 18.10
CA ALA A 56 18.19 19.67 17.12
C ALA A 56 17.35 20.81 17.73
N LEU A 57 16.36 20.50 18.57
CA LEU A 57 15.55 21.52 19.25
C LEU A 57 16.36 22.32 20.26
N LEU A 58 17.23 21.66 21.05
CA LEU A 58 18.11 22.33 22.01
C LEU A 58 19.08 23.29 21.31
N GLU A 59 19.64 22.86 20.17
CA GLU A 59 20.57 23.62 19.35
C GLU A 59 19.88 24.57 18.36
N GLN A 60 18.55 24.67 18.41
CA GLN A 60 17.71 25.50 17.52
C GLN A 60 17.95 25.22 16.02
N GLN A 61 18.27 23.97 15.68
CA GLN A 61 18.50 23.52 14.33
C GLN A 61 17.18 23.26 13.60
N TYR A 62 17.13 23.74 12.36
CA TYR A 62 16.01 23.54 11.47
C TYR A 62 16.07 22.22 10.67
N LYS A 63 17.22 21.52 10.75
CA LYS A 63 17.52 20.32 9.96
C LYS A 63 18.17 19.27 10.86
N ILE A 64 17.83 18.00 10.63
CA ILE A 64 18.49 16.82 11.18
C ILE A 64 19.18 16.11 10.02
N GLU A 65 20.49 15.90 10.13
CA GLU A 65 21.25 15.08 9.19
C GLU A 65 21.42 13.69 9.78
N LEU A 66 20.91 12.67 9.09
CA LEU A 66 21.09 11.27 9.39
C LEU A 66 22.27 10.71 8.60
N THR A 67 22.99 9.80 9.22
CA THR A 67 24.17 9.12 8.68
C THR A 67 24.13 7.64 9.04
N ASP A 68 24.90 6.80 8.35
CA ASP A 68 25.00 5.36 8.68
C ASP A 68 25.39 5.11 10.14
N ALA A 69 26.19 6.01 10.72
CA ALA A 69 26.64 5.91 12.11
C ALA A 69 25.49 6.01 13.13
N ASP A 70 24.38 6.66 12.78
CA ASP A 70 23.20 6.78 13.65
C ASP A 70 22.46 5.44 13.78
N PHE A 71 22.69 4.50 12.86
CA PHE A 71 21.98 3.22 12.77
C PHE A 71 22.86 1.99 13.04
N LYS A 72 24.14 2.19 13.39
CA LYS A 72 25.14 1.12 13.55
C LYS A 72 24.77 0.04 14.57
N ASP A 73 24.00 0.41 15.61
CA ASP A 73 23.63 -0.47 16.72
C ASP A 73 22.27 -1.15 16.50
N LEU A 74 21.61 -0.88 15.36
CA LEU A 74 20.38 -1.57 14.99
C LEU A 74 20.69 -2.98 14.50
N LYS A 75 19.80 -3.91 14.87
CA LYS A 75 19.79 -5.25 14.28
C LYS A 75 19.46 -5.15 12.79
N GLU A 76 19.88 -6.13 12.03
CA GLU A 76 19.50 -6.24 10.62
C GLU A 76 17.97 -6.20 10.47
N GLU A 77 17.50 -5.32 9.61
CA GLU A 77 16.10 -5.25 9.23
C GLU A 77 15.73 -6.47 8.38
N ASN A 78 14.49 -6.94 8.52
CA ASN A 78 13.96 -7.94 7.60
C ASN A 78 13.83 -7.30 6.21
N TRP A 79 14.37 -7.92 5.17
CA TRP A 79 14.19 -7.45 3.78
C TRP A 79 13.45 -8.47 2.90
N ASP A 80 13.09 -9.62 3.45
CA ASP A 80 12.46 -10.73 2.74
C ASP A 80 10.96 -10.49 2.45
N ASP A 81 10.37 -9.47 3.06
CA ASP A 81 8.97 -9.05 2.87
C ASP A 81 8.84 -7.88 1.89
N LEU A 82 9.85 -7.57 1.07
CA LEU A 82 9.72 -6.58 0.01
C LEU A 82 8.96 -7.13 -1.22
N PRO A 83 8.20 -6.28 -1.94
CA PRO A 83 7.64 -6.68 -3.22
C PRO A 83 8.75 -6.91 -4.26
N ALA A 84 8.49 -7.80 -5.22
CA ALA A 84 9.43 -8.09 -6.32
C ALA A 84 9.84 -6.85 -7.13
N THR A 85 8.94 -5.87 -7.25
CA THR A 85 9.27 -4.54 -7.78
C THR A 85 8.60 -3.46 -6.97
N ILE A 86 9.24 -2.28 -6.90
CA ILE A 86 8.79 -1.14 -6.11
C ILE A 86 8.95 0.15 -6.91
N SER A 87 8.01 1.08 -6.74
CA SER A 87 8.11 2.43 -7.30
C SER A 87 8.11 3.45 -6.18
N PHE A 88 8.92 4.50 -6.33
CA PHE A 88 9.00 5.62 -5.39
C PHE A 88 8.45 6.88 -6.02
N MET A 89 7.69 7.65 -5.24
CA MET A 89 7.30 9.00 -5.59
C MET A 89 8.34 9.96 -5.03
N ALA A 90 8.92 10.79 -5.91
CA ALA A 90 9.95 11.74 -5.54
C ALA A 90 9.69 13.12 -6.15
N GLU A 91 10.12 14.16 -5.45
CA GLU A 91 10.19 15.53 -5.96
C GLU A 91 11.66 15.88 -6.18
N ILE A 92 11.98 16.52 -7.31
CA ILE A 92 13.32 17.01 -7.61
C ILE A 92 13.29 18.53 -7.56
N PHE A 93 14.25 19.15 -6.88
CA PHE A 93 14.33 20.60 -6.75
C PHE A 93 15.79 21.07 -6.67
N SER A 94 16.03 22.33 -7.03
CA SER A 94 17.35 22.96 -6.92
C SER A 94 17.45 23.78 -5.64
N GLU A 95 18.56 23.66 -4.91
CA GLU A 95 18.94 24.53 -3.79
C GLU A 95 20.32 25.11 -4.10
N GLY A 96 20.35 26.32 -4.69
CA GLY A 96 21.56 26.88 -5.32
C GLY A 96 21.92 26.10 -6.59
N ASP A 97 23.20 25.75 -6.74
CA ASP A 97 23.71 24.96 -7.88
C ASP A 97 23.59 23.43 -7.67
N GLN A 98 22.92 22.99 -6.60
CA GLN A 98 22.77 21.56 -6.28
C GLN A 98 21.34 21.07 -6.50
N GLU A 99 21.20 19.98 -7.26
CA GLU A 99 19.95 19.23 -7.36
C GLU A 99 19.76 18.33 -6.14
N LYS A 100 18.55 18.36 -5.56
CA LYS A 100 18.15 17.61 -4.38
C LYS A 100 16.84 16.88 -4.65
N MET A 101 16.63 15.81 -3.89
CA MET A 101 15.45 14.96 -4.01
C MET A 101 14.68 14.91 -2.70
N ILE A 102 13.37 14.93 -2.76
CA ILE A 102 12.48 14.59 -1.65
C ILE A 102 11.89 13.23 -1.94
N LEU A 103 12.04 12.29 -1.01
CA LEU A 103 11.49 10.94 -1.13
C LEU A 103 10.21 10.83 -0.32
N ASN A 104 9.06 10.85 -0.99
CA ASN A 104 7.75 10.85 -0.31
C ASN A 104 7.36 9.46 0.18
N GLY A 105 7.76 8.41 -0.56
CA GLY A 105 7.52 7.02 -0.20
C GLY A 105 7.28 6.15 -1.42
N SER A 106 7.14 4.85 -1.18
CA SER A 106 6.87 3.87 -2.23
C SER A 106 5.46 3.29 -2.20
N THR A 107 5.05 2.75 -3.35
CA THR A 107 3.84 1.92 -3.47
C THR A 107 4.25 0.44 -3.54
N GLY A 108 3.73 -0.37 -2.61
CA GLY A 108 4.31 -1.68 -2.28
C GLY A 108 3.62 -2.92 -2.87
N LYS A 109 3.15 -2.89 -4.13
CA LYS A 109 2.47 -4.06 -4.73
C LYS A 109 3.04 -4.44 -6.11
N SER A 110 3.28 -3.43 -6.94
CA SER A 110 4.04 -3.52 -8.18
C SER A 110 4.51 -2.13 -8.56
N ALA A 111 5.72 -2.01 -9.13
CA ALA A 111 6.22 -0.74 -9.66
C ALA A 111 5.35 -0.19 -10.82
N ALA A 112 4.53 -1.05 -11.43
CA ALA A 112 3.65 -0.71 -12.55
C ALA A 112 2.31 -0.06 -12.14
N ASN A 113 1.93 -0.07 -10.85
CA ASN A 113 0.59 0.33 -10.41
C ASN A 113 0.19 1.75 -10.86
N LEU A 114 1.11 2.71 -10.78
CA LEU A 114 0.86 4.10 -11.19
C LEU A 114 1.05 4.34 -12.69
N LEU A 115 1.75 3.43 -13.38
CA LEU A 115 2.08 3.55 -14.81
C LEU A 115 0.96 3.03 -15.71
N GLY A 116 0.19 2.04 -15.26
CA GLY A 116 -0.80 1.33 -16.08
C GLY A 116 -1.76 2.24 -16.86
N ARG A 117 -2.26 3.30 -16.21
CA ARG A 117 -3.19 4.28 -16.81
C ARG A 117 -2.60 5.08 -17.98
N PHE A 118 -1.28 5.16 -18.10
CA PHE A 118 -0.59 5.94 -19.15
C PHE A 118 -0.15 5.08 -20.34
N CYS A 119 -0.32 3.76 -20.25
CA CYS A 119 0.11 2.84 -21.30
C CYS A 119 -0.63 3.01 -22.64
N SER A 120 -1.84 3.58 -22.64
CA SER A 120 -2.58 3.85 -23.89
C SER A 120 -2.03 5.03 -24.68
N GLU A 121 -1.35 5.97 -24.01
CA GLU A 121 -0.89 7.23 -24.62
C GLU A 121 0.57 7.15 -25.09
N LYS A 122 1.42 6.38 -24.39
CA LYS A 122 2.86 6.31 -24.66
C LYS A 122 3.36 4.88 -24.72
N SER A 123 3.89 4.48 -25.88
CA SER A 123 4.47 3.14 -26.10
C SER A 123 5.60 2.83 -25.13
N GLN A 124 6.48 3.79 -24.85
CA GLN A 124 7.59 3.62 -23.90
C GLN A 124 7.11 3.26 -22.49
N VAL A 125 6.00 3.86 -22.02
CA VAL A 125 5.43 3.54 -20.70
C VAL A 125 4.83 2.14 -20.70
N ARG A 126 4.14 1.76 -21.76
CA ARG A 126 3.64 0.39 -21.94
C ARG A 126 4.77 -0.63 -21.91
N ASP A 127 5.86 -0.37 -22.61
CA ASP A 127 6.98 -1.30 -22.71
C ASP A 127 7.72 -1.41 -21.36
N LEU A 128 7.89 -0.30 -20.63
CA LEU A 128 8.38 -0.30 -19.25
C LEU A 128 7.48 -1.14 -18.32
N THR A 129 6.16 -0.95 -18.41
CA THR A 129 5.17 -1.67 -17.59
C THR A 129 5.21 -3.18 -17.87
N LYS A 130 5.35 -3.58 -19.14
CA LYS A 130 5.57 -4.99 -19.52
C LYS A 130 6.89 -5.55 -19.00
N ASN A 131 7.97 -4.75 -19.02
CA ASN A 131 9.26 -5.18 -18.48
C ASN A 131 9.21 -5.35 -16.96
N ILE A 132 8.47 -4.50 -16.24
CA ILE A 132 8.20 -4.65 -14.80
C ILE A 132 7.45 -5.97 -14.55
N ALA A 133 6.33 -6.22 -15.26
CA ALA A 133 5.55 -7.44 -15.10
C ALA A 133 6.38 -8.71 -15.35
N LYS A 134 7.24 -8.71 -16.39
CA LYS A 134 8.16 -9.82 -16.66
C LYS A 134 9.15 -10.08 -15.52
N LYS A 135 9.66 -9.04 -14.87
CA LYS A 135 10.55 -9.20 -13.69
C LYS A 135 9.79 -9.83 -12.52
N GLU A 136 8.53 -9.45 -12.33
CA GLU A 136 7.68 -10.01 -11.27
C GLU A 136 7.35 -11.50 -11.55
N GLU A 137 7.06 -11.85 -12.80
CA GLU A 137 6.86 -13.24 -13.23
C GLU A 137 8.12 -14.10 -13.01
N ALA A 138 9.29 -13.58 -13.37
CA ALA A 138 10.56 -14.28 -13.15
C ALA A 138 10.86 -14.47 -11.65
N PHE A 139 10.55 -13.47 -10.81
CA PHE A 139 10.73 -13.54 -9.36
C PHE A 139 9.82 -14.59 -8.73
N TYR A 140 8.54 -14.60 -9.10
CA TYR A 140 7.52 -15.52 -8.56
C TYR A 140 7.32 -16.76 -9.44
N LYS A 141 8.40 -17.38 -9.94
CA LYS A 141 8.37 -18.53 -10.88
C LYS A 141 7.52 -19.74 -10.46
N ASN A 142 7.26 -19.91 -9.17
CA ASN A 142 6.47 -21.02 -8.62
C ASN A 142 4.96 -20.72 -8.58
N TYR A 143 4.56 -19.50 -8.91
CA TYR A 143 3.18 -19.03 -8.91
C TYR A 143 2.70 -18.82 -10.35
N THR A 144 1.40 -18.98 -10.56
CA THR A 144 0.72 -18.39 -11.72
C THR A 144 0.31 -16.96 -11.34
N LEU A 145 0.94 -15.97 -11.96
CA LEU A 145 0.54 -14.58 -11.78
C LEU A 145 -0.66 -14.29 -12.66
N ALA A 146 -1.70 -13.73 -12.07
CA ALA A 146 -2.94 -13.43 -12.79
C ALA A 146 -3.44 -12.01 -12.49
N GLU A 147 -3.78 -11.28 -13.55
CA GLU A 147 -4.26 -9.91 -13.46
C GLU A 147 -5.76 -9.90 -13.13
N ILE A 148 -6.17 -9.20 -12.06
CA ILE A 148 -7.57 -9.04 -11.70
C ILE A 148 -8.22 -8.04 -12.66
N ILE A 149 -9.17 -8.50 -13.48
CA ILE A 149 -9.95 -7.61 -14.36
C ILE A 149 -11.30 -7.37 -13.70
N HIS A 150 -11.52 -6.13 -13.29
CA HIS A 150 -12.78 -5.70 -12.68
C HIS A 150 -13.17 -4.34 -13.26
N LEU A 151 -14.46 -4.19 -13.60
CA LEU A 151 -15.02 -2.93 -14.03
C LEU A 151 -15.81 -2.35 -12.85
N PRO A 152 -15.29 -1.34 -12.14
CA PRO A 152 -16.04 -0.68 -11.09
C PRO A 152 -17.24 0.08 -11.68
N GLU A 153 -18.29 0.31 -10.88
CA GLU A 153 -19.42 1.15 -11.26
C GLU A 153 -18.95 2.58 -11.65
N ALA A 154 -19.70 3.21 -12.56
CA ALA A 154 -19.40 4.39 -13.37
C ALA A 154 -18.30 5.39 -12.90
N ARG A 155 -17.51 5.88 -13.89
CA ARG A 155 -16.51 6.99 -13.89
C ARG A 155 -15.02 6.65 -13.69
N ILE A 156 -14.62 5.38 -13.59
CA ILE A 156 -13.22 5.00 -13.35
C ILE A 156 -12.54 4.38 -14.60
N GLY A 157 -13.17 4.39 -15.77
CA GLY A 157 -12.63 3.78 -17.00
C GLY A 157 -11.20 4.22 -17.38
N ASN A 158 -10.86 5.49 -17.17
CA ASN A 158 -9.51 6.03 -17.43
C ASN A 158 -8.45 5.55 -16.43
N ILE A 159 -8.84 5.04 -15.26
CA ILE A 159 -7.95 4.53 -14.22
C ILE A 159 -7.71 3.02 -14.39
N VAL A 160 -8.68 2.29 -14.97
CA VAL A 160 -8.59 0.82 -15.16
C VAL A 160 -7.96 0.43 -16.50
N ARG A 161 -8.00 1.31 -17.52
CA ARG A 161 -7.48 1.02 -18.86
C ARG A 161 -5.97 0.71 -18.80
N ARG A 162 -5.62 -0.52 -19.16
CA ARG A 162 -4.24 -1.00 -19.24
C ARG A 162 -4.10 -2.05 -20.34
N PRO A 163 -2.89 -2.22 -20.92
CA PRO A 163 -2.60 -3.36 -21.77
C PRO A 163 -2.69 -4.66 -20.97
N THR A 164 -2.81 -5.79 -21.67
CA THR A 164 -2.52 -7.09 -21.07
C THR A 164 -1.06 -7.12 -20.60
N LEU A 165 -0.86 -7.34 -19.30
CA LEU A 165 0.45 -7.34 -18.64
C LEU A 165 0.94 -8.73 -18.25
N ARG A 166 0.02 -9.68 -18.05
CA ARG A 166 0.30 -11.03 -17.53
C ARG A 166 -0.33 -12.07 -18.44
N GLU A 167 0.20 -13.28 -18.38
CA GLU A 167 -0.29 -14.42 -19.15
C GLU A 167 -1.72 -14.82 -18.78
N TYR A 168 -2.11 -14.69 -17.51
CA TYR A 168 -3.45 -15.03 -17.04
C TYR A 168 -4.22 -13.81 -16.52
N GLU A 169 -5.54 -13.84 -16.69
CA GLU A 169 -6.48 -12.87 -16.12
C GLU A 169 -7.49 -13.59 -15.22
N ILE A 170 -7.94 -12.90 -14.16
CA ILE A 170 -9.08 -13.28 -13.32
C ILE A 170 -10.20 -12.28 -13.61
N PRO A 171 -11.09 -12.55 -14.57
CA PRO A 171 -12.21 -11.67 -14.87
C PRO A 171 -13.25 -11.75 -13.74
N PHE A 172 -13.64 -10.60 -13.19
CA PHE A 172 -14.68 -10.50 -12.18
C PHE A 172 -15.57 -9.30 -12.48
N LEU A 173 -16.80 -9.58 -12.94
CA LEU A 173 -17.74 -8.56 -13.45
C LEU A 173 -17.13 -7.66 -14.53
N ALA A 174 -16.29 -8.25 -15.39
CA ALA A 174 -15.65 -7.59 -16.51
C ALA A 174 -15.33 -8.59 -17.61
N GLN A 175 -15.14 -8.10 -18.83
CA GLN A 175 -14.77 -8.91 -19.98
C GLN A 175 -13.26 -8.87 -20.19
N SER A 176 -12.63 -10.05 -20.23
CA SER A 176 -11.23 -10.22 -20.64
C SER A 176 -11.09 -10.23 -22.17
N VAL A 177 -9.94 -9.76 -22.65
CA VAL A 177 -9.54 -9.82 -24.07
C VAL A 177 -8.66 -11.03 -24.39
N LEU A 178 -8.29 -11.82 -23.38
CA LEU A 178 -7.53 -13.06 -23.54
C LEU A 178 -8.43 -14.21 -24.00
N SER A 179 -7.84 -15.26 -24.57
CA SER A 179 -8.60 -16.48 -24.86
C SER A 179 -9.01 -17.18 -23.56
N ALA A 180 -10.06 -18.02 -23.63
CA ALA A 180 -10.60 -18.71 -22.45
C ALA A 180 -9.56 -19.58 -21.70
N ASP A 181 -8.49 -20.02 -22.39
CA ASP A 181 -7.43 -20.81 -21.75
C ASP A 181 -6.53 -20.01 -20.81
N HIS A 182 -6.46 -18.71 -21.03
CA HIS A 182 -5.70 -17.75 -20.24
C HIS A 182 -6.58 -16.99 -19.24
N GLN A 183 -7.83 -17.43 -19.03
CA GLN A 183 -8.74 -16.88 -18.05
C GLN A 183 -8.95 -17.87 -16.90
N ILE A 184 -8.78 -17.39 -15.67
CA ILE A 184 -9.04 -18.15 -14.44
C ILE A 184 -10.34 -17.60 -13.85
N SER A 185 -11.45 -18.33 -13.99
CA SER A 185 -12.72 -17.89 -13.40
C SER A 185 -12.69 -18.01 -11.87
N VAL A 186 -13.50 -17.19 -11.20
CA VAL A 186 -13.56 -17.18 -9.73
C VAL A 186 -14.09 -18.49 -9.14
N GLU A 187 -14.84 -19.27 -9.92
CA GLU A 187 -15.30 -20.62 -9.58
C GLU A 187 -14.17 -21.66 -9.63
N ASP A 188 -13.12 -21.42 -10.42
CA ASP A 188 -11.94 -22.30 -10.49
C ASP A 188 -10.97 -22.08 -9.33
N LEU A 189 -11.13 -20.98 -8.59
CA LEU A 189 -10.27 -20.60 -7.48
C LEU A 189 -10.71 -21.26 -6.16
N PHE A 190 -9.76 -21.95 -5.54
CA PHE A 190 -9.90 -22.57 -4.22
C PHE A 190 -9.02 -21.86 -3.20
N ILE A 191 -9.54 -21.73 -1.98
CA ILE A 191 -8.82 -21.16 -0.85
C ILE A 191 -8.53 -22.27 0.14
N SER A 192 -7.32 -22.27 0.67
CA SER A 192 -6.96 -23.06 1.85
C SER A 192 -6.04 -22.22 2.74
N VAL A 193 -5.90 -22.62 4.01
CA VAL A 193 -4.93 -22.03 4.92
C VAL A 193 -3.84 -23.05 5.19
N LYS A 194 -2.58 -22.68 4.97
CA LYS A 194 -1.42 -23.54 5.22
C LYS A 194 -0.35 -22.72 5.91
N ASN A 195 0.15 -23.18 7.06
CA ASN A 195 1.18 -22.48 7.85
C ASN A 195 0.81 -21.01 8.14
N ASN A 196 -0.43 -20.77 8.57
CA ASN A 196 -0.97 -19.44 8.86
C ASN A 196 -0.97 -18.46 7.65
N ARG A 197 -0.90 -18.99 6.43
CA ARG A 197 -0.91 -18.25 5.17
C ARG A 197 -2.10 -18.66 4.31
N ILE A 198 -2.75 -17.71 3.65
CA ILE A 198 -3.81 -18.01 2.69
C ILE A 198 -3.18 -18.47 1.38
N VAL A 199 -3.68 -19.59 0.87
CA VAL A 199 -3.28 -20.20 -0.39
C VAL A 199 -4.44 -20.14 -1.35
N LEU A 200 -4.30 -19.35 -2.42
CA LEU A 200 -5.22 -19.31 -3.54
C LEU A 200 -4.70 -20.23 -4.65
N ARG A 201 -5.50 -21.22 -5.06
CA ARG A 201 -5.10 -22.23 -6.06
C ARG A 201 -6.14 -22.32 -7.16
N SER A 202 -5.68 -22.36 -8.42
CA SER A 202 -6.53 -22.71 -9.56
C SER A 202 -6.64 -24.24 -9.64
N ARG A 203 -7.87 -24.76 -9.72
CA ARG A 203 -8.12 -26.19 -9.93
C ARG A 203 -7.72 -26.61 -11.34
N LYS A 204 -8.08 -25.83 -12.37
CA LYS A 204 -7.71 -26.10 -13.78
C LYS A 204 -6.20 -26.21 -13.96
N LEU A 205 -5.43 -25.27 -13.40
CA LEU A 205 -3.98 -25.21 -13.57
C LEU A 205 -3.21 -26.06 -12.56
N ASN A 206 -3.87 -26.48 -11.47
CA ASN A 206 -3.27 -27.18 -10.35
C ASN A 206 -2.01 -26.42 -9.82
N LYS A 207 -2.11 -25.10 -9.71
CA LYS A 207 -1.03 -24.19 -9.26
C LYS A 207 -1.56 -23.09 -8.35
N GLU A 208 -0.69 -22.60 -7.47
CA GLU A 208 -0.99 -21.41 -6.67
C GLU A 208 -1.06 -20.18 -7.57
N VAL A 209 -2.06 -19.34 -7.33
CA VAL A 209 -2.33 -18.13 -8.10
C VAL A 209 -2.00 -16.92 -7.24
N LYS A 210 -1.12 -16.04 -7.74
CA LYS A 210 -0.86 -14.73 -7.12
C LYS A 210 -1.63 -13.67 -7.90
N PRO A 211 -2.72 -13.11 -7.33
CA PRO A 211 -3.51 -12.10 -8.02
C PRO A 211 -2.78 -10.75 -8.00
N TYR A 212 -2.97 -9.96 -9.06
CA TYR A 212 -2.41 -8.61 -9.18
C TYR A 212 -3.48 -7.61 -9.61
N LEU A 213 -3.47 -6.44 -8.98
CA LEU A 213 -4.24 -5.28 -9.44
C LEU A 213 -3.26 -4.19 -9.87
N THR A 214 -2.82 -4.21 -11.13
CA THR A 214 -1.86 -3.24 -11.65
C THR A 214 -2.56 -1.97 -12.14
N ASN A 215 -3.20 -1.26 -11.20
CA ASN A 215 -3.75 0.07 -11.39
C ASN A 215 -3.82 0.83 -10.05
N ALA A 216 -4.25 2.09 -10.10
CA ALA A 216 -4.37 2.97 -8.93
C ALA A 216 -5.78 2.96 -8.31
N HIS A 217 -6.58 1.90 -8.51
CA HIS A 217 -7.92 1.82 -7.95
C HIS A 217 -7.87 1.61 -6.43
N ASN A 218 -8.50 2.51 -5.69
CA ASN A 218 -8.68 2.35 -4.26
C ASN A 218 -9.89 1.45 -3.97
N TYR A 219 -9.64 0.15 -3.85
CA TYR A 219 -10.67 -0.86 -3.63
C TYR A 219 -11.13 -0.98 -2.16
N SER A 220 -10.57 -0.20 -1.23
CA SER A 220 -10.85 -0.31 0.21
C SER A 220 -12.28 0.12 0.59
N ASN A 221 -12.92 0.95 -0.23
CA ASN A 221 -14.25 1.48 0.04
C ASN A 221 -15.34 0.78 -0.77
N ASN A 222 -16.27 0.13 -0.08
CA ASN A 222 -17.55 -0.36 -0.62
C ASN A 222 -17.41 -1.21 -1.89
N THR A 223 -16.47 -2.15 -1.90
CA THR A 223 -16.28 -3.10 -2.99
C THR A 223 -16.82 -4.49 -2.63
N LEU A 224 -17.11 -5.29 -3.67
CA LEU A 224 -17.59 -6.65 -3.48
C LEU A 224 -16.55 -7.51 -2.74
N PRO A 225 -16.94 -8.33 -1.74
CA PRO A 225 -16.01 -9.08 -0.89
C PRO A 225 -14.99 -9.93 -1.66
N VAL A 226 -15.42 -10.60 -2.74
CA VAL A 226 -14.54 -11.41 -3.59
C VAL A 226 -13.46 -10.57 -4.27
N TYR A 227 -13.83 -9.41 -4.81
CA TYR A 227 -12.88 -8.49 -5.44
C TYR A 227 -11.92 -7.91 -4.41
N HIS A 228 -12.43 -7.48 -3.25
CA HIS A 228 -11.62 -6.96 -2.15
C HIS A 228 -10.61 -8.00 -1.66
N PHE A 229 -11.05 -9.23 -1.44
CA PHE A 229 -10.19 -10.35 -1.03
C PHE A 229 -9.06 -10.60 -2.03
N LEU A 230 -9.36 -10.69 -3.33
CA LEU A 230 -8.34 -10.87 -4.36
C LEU A 230 -7.33 -9.72 -4.37
N CYS A 231 -7.82 -8.49 -4.18
CA CYS A 231 -6.96 -7.31 -4.15
C CYS A 231 -6.07 -7.27 -2.90
N ASP A 232 -6.54 -7.69 -1.73
CA ASP A 232 -5.73 -7.76 -0.53
C ASP A 232 -4.70 -8.88 -0.57
N LEU A 233 -5.05 -10.02 -1.18
CA LEU A 233 -4.15 -11.16 -1.27
C LEU A 233 -2.86 -10.83 -2.04
N GLN A 234 -2.89 -9.84 -2.94
CA GLN A 234 -1.67 -9.36 -3.61
C GLN A 234 -0.64 -8.77 -2.62
N SER A 235 -1.09 -8.31 -1.46
CA SER A 235 -0.29 -7.70 -0.38
C SER A 235 0.04 -8.68 0.74
N GLN A 236 -0.37 -9.95 0.63
CA GLN A 236 0.01 -10.96 1.61
C GLN A 236 1.53 -11.18 1.59
N ASP A 237 2.11 -11.31 2.79
CA ASP A 237 3.53 -11.58 3.02
C ASP A 237 4.49 -10.50 2.48
N ILE A 238 3.97 -9.32 2.12
CA ILE A 238 4.78 -8.18 1.68
C ILE A 238 4.44 -6.90 2.42
N ARG A 239 5.45 -6.06 2.67
CA ARG A 239 5.27 -4.74 3.26
C ARG A 239 4.53 -3.81 2.31
N SER A 240 3.64 -2.99 2.86
CA SER A 240 2.78 -2.09 2.08
C SER A 240 3.53 -0.96 1.37
N GLY A 241 4.73 -0.62 1.83
CA GLY A 241 5.57 0.42 1.27
C GLY A 241 6.73 0.79 2.19
N LEU A 242 7.56 1.70 1.72
CA LEU A 242 8.71 2.29 2.41
C LEU A 242 8.52 3.80 2.42
N TYR A 243 8.53 4.40 3.59
CA TYR A 243 8.39 5.83 3.78
C TYR A 243 9.01 6.23 5.11
N PHE A 244 9.40 7.49 5.22
CA PHE A 244 9.81 8.06 6.50
C PHE A 244 8.58 8.26 7.38
N ASN A 245 8.67 7.89 8.66
CA ASN A 245 7.61 8.10 9.63
C ASN A 245 8.18 8.63 10.95
N TRP A 246 7.63 9.73 11.46
CA TRP A 246 7.95 10.25 12.79
C TRP A 246 7.33 9.40 13.91
N GLY A 247 6.40 8.51 13.58
CA GLY A 247 5.66 7.67 14.52
C GLY A 247 4.93 8.52 15.55
N GLY A 248 4.86 8.04 16.79
CA GLY A 248 4.19 8.77 17.87
C GLY A 248 4.77 10.16 18.19
N LEU A 249 5.97 10.49 17.70
CA LEU A 249 6.59 11.80 17.95
C LEU A 249 5.80 12.94 17.30
N GLU A 250 5.12 12.68 16.18
CA GLU A 250 4.29 13.69 15.51
C GLU A 250 3.10 14.18 16.36
N HIS A 251 2.69 13.37 17.33
CA HIS A 251 1.61 13.73 18.25
C HIS A 251 2.12 14.57 19.42
N ILE A 252 3.40 14.43 19.78
CA ILE A 252 4.04 15.08 20.94
C ILE A 252 4.57 16.47 20.57
N TYR A 253 5.32 16.58 19.48
CA TYR A 253 6.09 17.79 19.18
C TYR A 253 5.30 18.81 18.35
N LYS A 254 5.47 20.10 18.66
CA LYS A 254 4.90 21.21 17.87
C LYS A 254 5.67 21.50 16.58
N PHE A 255 6.96 21.21 16.57
CA PHE A 255 7.83 21.42 15.42
C PHE A 255 8.71 20.18 15.23
N LEU A 256 8.81 19.74 13.97
CA LEU A 256 9.67 18.66 13.54
C LEU A 256 10.62 19.21 12.47
N PRO A 257 11.94 19.25 12.71
CA PRO A 257 12.93 19.69 11.74
C PRO A 257 12.90 18.88 10.45
N ARG A 258 13.41 19.46 9.37
CA ARG A 258 13.61 18.71 8.11
C ARG A 258 14.61 17.58 8.35
N VAL A 259 14.28 16.35 7.94
CA VAL A 259 15.18 15.21 8.04
C VAL A 259 15.83 14.93 6.70
N LYS A 260 17.17 14.83 6.70
CA LYS A 260 17.99 14.58 5.53
C LYS A 260 18.85 13.34 5.70
N TYR A 261 19.11 12.68 4.60
CA TYR A 261 20.15 11.68 4.44
C TYR A 261 20.92 12.00 3.16
N ASN A 262 22.16 12.45 3.28
CA ASN A 262 22.95 13.00 2.17
C ASN A 262 22.20 14.14 1.43
N ASN A 263 21.97 13.97 0.13
CA ASN A 263 21.24 14.91 -0.72
C ASN A 263 19.72 14.63 -0.80
N ILE A 264 19.22 13.66 -0.02
CA ILE A 264 17.81 13.27 0.00
C ILE A 264 17.13 13.85 1.23
N VAL A 265 16.01 14.54 1.04
CA VAL A 265 15.11 14.93 2.11
C VAL A 265 14.12 13.79 2.34
N LEU A 266 14.23 13.16 3.51
CA LEU A 266 13.33 12.07 3.92
C LEU A 266 12.03 12.62 4.53
N SER A 267 12.10 13.79 5.17
CA SER A 267 10.93 14.48 5.74
C SER A 267 11.10 15.99 5.62
N LYS A 268 10.07 16.67 5.12
CA LYS A 268 10.00 18.14 5.14
C LYS A 268 9.88 18.60 6.60
N ALA A 269 10.27 19.84 6.89
CA ALA A 269 10.01 20.41 8.21
C ALA A 269 8.48 20.54 8.41
N GLN A 270 7.99 20.22 9.59
CA GLN A 270 6.56 20.20 9.91
C GLN A 270 6.27 21.03 11.16
N TRP A 271 5.14 21.73 11.14
CA TRP A 271 4.63 22.47 12.28
C TRP A 271 3.20 22.04 12.58
N LYS A 272 2.93 21.80 13.86
CA LYS A 272 1.60 21.55 14.39
C LYS A 272 1.08 22.84 15.00
N ILE A 273 0.17 23.49 14.28
CA ILE A 273 -0.49 24.72 14.70
C ILE A 273 -1.81 24.34 15.37
N THR A 274 -2.05 24.85 16.58
CA THR A 274 -3.30 24.65 17.32
C THR A 274 -4.12 25.93 17.36
N GLU A 275 -5.41 25.84 17.68
CA GLU A 275 -6.28 27.03 17.84
C GLU A 275 -5.69 28.07 18.81
N LYS A 276 -5.03 27.61 19.89
CA LYS A 276 -4.36 28.49 20.85
C LYS A 276 -3.22 29.30 20.23
N ASP A 277 -2.53 28.73 19.24
CA ASP A 277 -1.44 29.41 18.54
C ASP A 277 -1.97 30.45 17.53
N LEU A 278 -3.26 30.37 17.16
CA LEU A 278 -3.94 31.30 16.25
C LEU A 278 -4.64 32.46 16.95
N ALA A 279 -4.71 32.46 18.28
CA ALA A 279 -5.40 33.47 19.08
C ALA A 279 -4.84 34.90 18.91
N PHE A 280 -3.69 35.07 18.24
CA PHE A 280 -3.13 36.37 17.88
C PHE A 280 -3.74 36.97 16.59
N PHE A 281 -4.44 36.17 15.78
CA PHE A 281 -5.08 36.61 14.52
C PHE A 281 -6.56 36.99 14.67
N ILE A 282 -7.15 36.81 15.85
CA ILE A 282 -8.56 37.11 16.18
C ILE A 282 -8.57 38.20 17.24
#